data_AF-A0A7C3IN83-F1
#
_entry.id   AF-A0A7C3IN83-F1
#
_cell.length_a   1.000
_cell.length_b   1.000
_cell.length_c   1.000
_cell.angle_alpha   90.00
_cell.angle_beta   90.00
_cell.angle_gamma   90.00
#
_symmetry.space_group_name_H-M   'P 1'
#
loop_
_entity.id
_entity.type
_entity.pdbx_description
1 polymer ?
#
loop_
_entity_poly.entity_id
_entity_poly.type
_entity_poly.pdbx_seq_one_letter_code
_entity_poly.pdbx_strand_id
1 'polypeptide(L)'
;MRRGSAVTLLLMAGSLAAHAGTLPKNVVDRVAAACVLIQSIEGEKGSAGSGFFVGRNEVLTNYHVIRNAAEGGAKVTLVMGTDARTRKVANADVVAGDEELDLALLRTDQPSANMLRFASERALQLTQAVWVAGFPFGARPGLEVTLTTGSISALRHDEASGALRQVQLDAAVNPGNSGGPVVDATGNVVGVTVAVVKPSVGSGMALAIPCGAAEAFLKAARQAKHRSMRLQVTGRLPARNVRITGGQKVEEIWGTSLHITLRSTRDTDELPTLAVEVLNRRREVVARETLEVGALDARAERTVSLRLRGLSFDDVAACRIAE
;
A
#
# COMPACT_ATOMS: atom_id res chain seq x y z
N MET A 1 58.13 -25.79 -42.84
CA MET A 1 57.45 -26.48 -41.73
C MET A 1 57.87 -25.87 -40.40
N ARG A 2 56.89 -25.38 -39.61
CA ARG A 2 56.85 -25.07 -38.16
C ARG A 2 55.88 -23.88 -37.97
N ARG A 3 54.57 -24.13 -38.07
CA ARG A 3 53.62 -24.35 -36.96
C ARG A 3 53.66 -23.21 -35.94
N GLY A 4 52.63 -22.37 -36.00
CA GLY A 4 52.39 -21.26 -35.09
C GLY A 4 51.90 -21.69 -33.72
N SER A 5 52.04 -20.78 -32.77
CA SER A 5 51.46 -20.88 -31.43
C SER A 5 50.41 -19.79 -31.30
N ALA A 6 49.14 -20.18 -31.41
CA ALA A 6 48.02 -19.35 -30.97
C ALA A 6 47.95 -19.45 -29.43
N VAL A 7 48.06 -18.30 -28.76
CA VAL A 7 47.83 -18.20 -27.33
C VAL A 7 46.31 -18.08 -27.14
N THR A 8 45.68 -19.16 -26.72
CA THR A 8 44.26 -19.17 -26.34
C THR A 8 44.12 -18.50 -24.98
N LEU A 9 43.63 -17.26 -24.98
CA LEU A 9 43.22 -16.56 -23.76
C LEU A 9 41.91 -17.16 -23.27
N LEU A 10 42.00 -18.05 -22.27
CA LEU A 10 40.84 -18.65 -21.63
C LEU A 10 40.21 -17.62 -20.68
N LEU A 11 39.20 -16.88 -21.16
CA LEU A 11 38.32 -16.08 -20.32
C LEU A 11 37.49 -17.03 -19.45
N MET A 12 37.95 -17.27 -18.22
CA MET A 12 37.13 -17.89 -17.19
C MET A 12 36.03 -16.90 -16.79
N ALA A 13 34.87 -17.01 -17.43
CA ALA A 13 33.64 -16.44 -16.92
C ALA A 13 33.29 -17.21 -15.64
N GLY A 14 33.73 -16.69 -14.50
CA GLY A 14 33.32 -17.20 -13.19
C GLY A 14 31.81 -17.01 -13.05
N SER A 15 31.04 -18.08 -13.26
CA SER A 15 29.66 -18.13 -12.81
C SER A 15 29.69 -18.08 -11.27
N LEU A 16 29.43 -16.91 -10.70
CA LEU A 16 29.09 -16.83 -9.28
C LEU A 16 27.76 -17.57 -9.10
N ALA A 17 27.84 -18.84 -8.72
CA ALA A 17 26.75 -19.49 -8.02
C ALA A 17 26.50 -18.65 -6.76
N ALA A 18 25.37 -17.93 -6.73
CA ALA A 18 24.97 -17.06 -5.64
C ALA A 18 24.75 -17.90 -4.37
N HIS A 19 25.81 -18.05 -3.57
CA HIS A 19 25.66 -18.38 -2.17
C HIS A 19 24.83 -17.27 -1.51
N ALA A 20 23.86 -17.63 -0.67
CA ALA A 20 23.00 -16.71 0.07
C ALA A 20 23.84 -15.56 0.66
N GLY A 21 23.82 -14.42 -0.02
CA GLY A 21 24.72 -13.32 0.26
C GLY A 21 24.34 -12.62 1.55
N THR A 22 25.30 -11.96 2.18
CA THR A 22 24.98 -10.86 3.08
C THR A 22 24.80 -9.60 2.24
N LEU A 23 23.80 -8.77 2.55
CA LEU A 23 23.68 -7.47 1.89
C LEU A 23 24.86 -6.58 2.29
N PRO A 24 25.46 -5.84 1.34
CA PRO A 24 26.43 -4.80 1.68
C PRO A 24 25.83 -3.81 2.68
N LYS A 25 26.62 -3.38 3.68
CA LYS A 25 26.14 -2.50 4.77
C LYS A 25 25.43 -1.25 4.26
N ASN A 26 25.97 -0.62 3.22
CA ASN A 26 25.37 0.58 2.59
C ASN A 26 24.00 0.30 1.96
N VAL A 27 23.77 -0.93 1.46
CA VAL A 27 22.45 -1.35 0.96
C VAL A 27 21.49 -1.56 2.12
N VAL A 28 21.94 -2.24 3.18
CA VAL A 28 21.15 -2.44 4.41
C VAL A 28 20.72 -1.09 4.98
N ASP A 29 21.65 -0.17 5.19
CA ASP A 29 21.38 1.16 5.78
C ASP A 29 20.36 1.94 4.93
N ARG A 30 20.47 1.88 3.60
CA ARG A 30 19.55 2.57 2.68
C ARG A 30 18.15 1.96 2.69
N VAL A 31 18.05 0.63 2.66
CA VAL A 31 16.76 -0.09 2.74
C VAL A 31 16.09 0.19 4.07
N ALA A 32 16.84 0.05 5.17
CA ALA A 32 16.41 0.33 6.52
C ALA A 32 15.87 1.77 6.68
N ALA A 33 16.57 2.76 6.12
CA ALA A 33 16.18 4.16 6.21
C ALA A 33 14.99 4.54 5.30
N ALA A 34 14.68 3.73 4.28
CA ALA A 34 13.50 3.91 3.44
C ALA A 34 12.25 3.23 4.01
N CYS A 35 12.40 2.22 4.87
CA CYS A 35 11.31 1.52 5.52
C CYS A 35 10.64 2.37 6.62
N VAL A 36 9.32 2.23 6.72
CA VAL A 36 8.51 2.90 7.73
C VAL A 36 7.55 1.92 8.39
N LEU A 37 7.33 2.08 9.69
CA LEU A 37 6.24 1.40 10.38
C LEU A 37 4.96 2.22 10.18
N ILE A 38 3.89 1.55 9.80
CA ILE A 38 2.58 2.13 9.57
C ILE A 38 1.66 1.67 10.69
N GLN A 39 0.94 2.62 11.29
CA GLN A 39 -0.07 2.35 12.29
C GLN A 39 -1.38 3.03 11.88
N SER A 40 -2.45 2.26 11.87
CA SER A 40 -3.82 2.76 11.66
C SER A 40 -4.61 2.49 12.94
N ILE A 41 -5.00 3.54 13.66
CA ILE A 41 -5.66 3.42 14.98
C ILE A 41 -7.07 3.98 14.90
N GLU A 42 -8.06 3.17 15.27
CA GLU A 42 -9.47 3.53 15.41
C GLU A 42 -10.00 3.07 16.77
N GLY A 43 -10.09 3.99 17.73
CA GLY A 43 -10.45 3.65 19.12
C GLY A 43 -9.44 2.69 19.75
N GLU A 44 -9.91 1.55 20.26
CA GLU A 44 -9.05 0.48 20.82
C GLU A 44 -8.54 -0.51 19.77
N LYS A 45 -9.02 -0.43 18.51
CA LYS A 45 -8.61 -1.33 17.42
C LYS A 45 -7.51 -0.66 16.60
N GLY A 46 -6.41 -1.38 16.42
CA GLY A 46 -5.27 -0.93 15.63
C GLY A 46 -4.82 -1.97 14.61
N SER A 47 -4.41 -1.51 13.44
CA SER A 47 -3.62 -2.29 12.47
C SER A 47 -2.21 -1.73 12.43
N ALA A 48 -1.22 -2.61 12.29
CA ALA A 48 0.18 -2.24 12.12
C ALA A 48 0.80 -3.06 11.00
N GLY A 49 1.63 -2.41 10.20
CA GLY A 49 2.34 -3.03 9.09
C GLY A 49 3.55 -2.21 8.69
N SER A 50 4.15 -2.59 7.59
CA SER A 50 5.33 -1.94 7.02
C SER A 50 4.96 -1.14 5.77
N GLY A 51 5.79 -0.18 5.44
CA GLY A 51 5.79 0.50 4.15
C GLY A 51 7.20 0.96 3.80
N PHE A 52 7.35 1.57 2.64
CA PHE A 52 8.63 2.15 2.26
C PHE A 52 8.46 3.35 1.31
N PHE A 53 9.41 4.27 1.37
CA PHE A 53 9.41 5.44 0.50
C PHE A 53 9.69 5.05 -0.96
N VAL A 54 8.79 5.47 -1.84
CA VAL A 54 8.86 5.33 -3.32
C VAL A 54 8.94 6.68 -4.03
N GLY A 55 8.93 7.75 -3.25
CA GLY A 55 9.03 9.15 -3.67
C GLY A 55 9.35 10.01 -2.44
N ARG A 56 9.67 11.29 -2.65
CA ARG A 56 10.14 12.18 -1.57
C ARG A 56 9.18 12.23 -0.39
N ASN A 57 7.88 12.23 -0.67
CA ASN A 57 6.80 12.33 0.32
C ASN A 57 5.80 11.15 0.20
N GLU A 58 6.19 10.09 -0.52
CA GLU A 58 5.28 9.04 -0.95
C GLU A 58 5.73 7.69 -0.40
N VAL A 59 4.83 6.99 0.30
CA VAL A 59 5.06 5.70 0.92
C VAL A 59 4.13 4.66 0.29
N LEU A 60 4.69 3.54 -0.16
CA LEU A 60 3.92 2.39 -0.62
C LEU A 60 3.75 1.38 0.52
N THR A 61 2.57 0.78 0.63
CA THR A 61 2.24 -0.29 1.57
C THR A 61 1.13 -1.18 1.00
N ASN A 62 0.63 -2.13 1.79
CA ASN A 62 -0.56 -2.88 1.44
C ASN A 62 -1.85 -2.14 1.80
N TYR A 63 -2.91 -2.38 1.03
CA TYR A 63 -4.23 -1.83 1.31
C TYR A 63 -4.77 -2.33 2.65
N HIS A 64 -4.63 -3.63 2.95
CA HIS A 64 -5.16 -4.19 4.20
C HIS A 64 -4.50 -3.60 5.46
N VAL A 65 -3.27 -3.10 5.37
CA VAL A 65 -2.58 -2.44 6.51
C VAL A 65 -3.32 -1.16 6.91
N ILE A 66 -3.86 -0.45 5.93
CA ILE A 66 -4.54 0.84 6.11
C ILE A 66 -6.05 0.75 5.97
N ARG A 67 -6.62 -0.46 5.85
CA ARG A 67 -8.06 -0.67 5.62
C ARG A 67 -8.96 0.11 6.58
N ASN A 68 -8.68 0.07 7.88
CA ASN A 68 -9.49 0.81 8.87
C ASN A 68 -9.44 2.34 8.62
N ALA A 69 -8.31 2.87 8.18
CA ALA A 69 -8.19 4.28 7.79
C ALA A 69 -8.91 4.57 6.48
N ALA A 70 -8.77 3.67 5.50
CA ALA A 70 -9.38 3.76 4.19
C ALA A 70 -10.86 3.36 4.16
N GLU A 71 -11.48 2.93 5.25
CA GLU A 71 -12.92 2.59 5.31
C GLU A 71 -13.64 3.34 6.46
N GLY A 72 -12.95 3.60 7.57
CA GLY A 72 -13.51 4.20 8.79
C GLY A 72 -12.99 5.62 9.11
N GLY A 73 -12.10 6.20 8.29
CA GLY A 73 -11.53 7.53 8.55
C GLY A 73 -10.52 7.56 9.71
N ALA A 74 -9.98 6.40 10.10
CA ALA A 74 -8.89 6.31 11.06
C ALA A 74 -7.65 7.09 10.59
N LYS A 75 -6.86 7.61 11.54
CA LYS A 75 -5.62 8.31 11.20
C LYS A 75 -4.52 7.30 10.89
N VAL A 76 -3.85 7.48 9.75
CA VAL A 76 -2.61 6.76 9.43
C VAL A 76 -1.43 7.52 10.00
N THR A 77 -0.66 6.83 10.83
CA THR A 77 0.59 7.35 11.42
C THR A 77 1.77 6.58 10.84
N LEU A 78 2.78 7.31 10.39
CA LEU A 78 4.06 6.78 9.94
C LEU A 78 5.10 6.99 11.03
N VAL A 79 5.82 5.94 11.33
CA VAL A 79 6.92 5.93 12.28
C VAL A 79 8.20 5.65 11.49
N MET A 80 9.03 6.67 11.35
CA MET A 80 10.23 6.70 10.51
C MET A 80 11.50 6.71 11.35
N GLY A 81 12.57 6.12 10.82
CA GLY A 81 13.88 6.08 11.45
C GLY A 81 14.10 4.84 12.31
N THR A 82 15.33 4.34 12.26
CA THR A 82 15.78 3.12 12.96
C THR A 82 16.32 3.40 14.35
N ASP A 83 16.83 4.61 14.61
CA ASP A 83 17.28 5.04 15.94
C ASP A 83 16.12 5.68 16.71
N ALA A 84 15.88 5.20 17.93
CA ALA A 84 14.89 5.75 18.86
C ALA A 84 15.08 7.25 19.12
N ARG A 85 16.33 7.76 19.05
CA ARG A 85 16.66 9.17 19.28
C ARG A 85 16.34 10.08 18.09
N THR A 86 16.33 9.54 16.88
CA THR A 86 16.07 10.31 15.64
C THR A 86 14.74 9.94 14.99
N ARG A 87 13.93 9.13 15.68
CA ARG A 87 12.64 8.69 15.21
C ARG A 87 11.72 9.88 14.96
N LYS A 88 11.04 9.85 13.82
CA LYS A 88 10.00 10.82 13.48
C LYS A 88 8.67 10.11 13.39
N VAL A 89 7.63 10.79 13.88
CA VAL A 89 6.24 10.34 13.78
C VAL A 89 5.50 11.40 12.99
N ALA A 90 4.76 10.99 11.97
CA ALA A 90 3.97 11.89 11.13
C ALA A 90 2.65 11.27 10.73
N ASN A 91 1.65 12.12 10.52
CA ASN A 91 0.41 11.68 9.88
C ASN A 91 0.65 11.46 8.39
N ALA A 92 -0.17 10.59 7.79
CA ALA A 92 -0.22 10.42 6.36
C ALA A 92 -1.65 10.42 5.84
N ASP A 93 -1.82 11.02 4.66
CA ASP A 93 -3.03 10.92 3.87
C ASP A 93 -2.97 9.65 3.01
N VAL A 94 -4.10 8.97 2.84
CA VAL A 94 -4.25 7.96 1.80
C VAL A 94 -4.42 8.70 0.46
N VAL A 95 -3.47 8.51 -0.45
CA VAL A 95 -3.52 9.09 -1.81
C VAL A 95 -4.26 8.16 -2.76
N ALA A 96 -3.88 6.88 -2.75
CA ALA A 96 -4.50 5.86 -3.59
C ALA A 96 -4.57 4.52 -2.85
N GLY A 97 -5.59 3.70 -3.11
CA GLY A 97 -5.72 2.33 -2.66
C GLY A 97 -6.06 1.37 -3.81
N ASP A 98 -5.83 0.09 -3.66
CA ASP A 98 -6.35 -0.93 -4.56
C ASP A 98 -6.53 -2.18 -3.72
N GLU A 99 -7.78 -2.47 -3.38
CA GLU A 99 -8.11 -3.63 -2.54
C GLU A 99 -7.77 -4.95 -3.25
N GLU A 100 -7.90 -5.01 -4.58
CA GLU A 100 -7.70 -6.24 -5.34
C GLU A 100 -6.21 -6.55 -5.59
N LEU A 101 -5.39 -5.51 -5.77
CA LEU A 101 -3.94 -5.63 -5.78
C LEU A 101 -3.34 -5.66 -4.37
N ASP A 102 -4.12 -5.31 -3.36
CA ASP A 102 -3.69 -5.10 -1.98
C ASP A 102 -2.53 -4.09 -1.87
N LEU A 103 -2.64 -2.95 -2.54
CA LEU A 103 -1.64 -1.87 -2.54
C LEU A 103 -2.26 -0.54 -2.11
N ALA A 104 -1.49 0.30 -1.43
CA ALA A 104 -1.89 1.66 -1.10
C ALA A 104 -0.71 2.64 -1.17
N LEU A 105 -0.96 3.81 -1.74
CA LEU A 105 -0.05 4.96 -1.75
C LEU A 105 -0.47 5.94 -0.67
N LEU A 106 0.46 6.23 0.24
CA LEU A 106 0.30 7.22 1.29
C LEU A 106 1.16 8.45 0.99
N ARG A 107 0.75 9.60 1.51
CA ARG A 107 1.52 10.84 1.46
C ARG A 107 1.70 11.44 2.83
N THR A 108 2.93 11.84 3.14
CA THR A 108 3.28 12.52 4.38
C THR A 108 3.93 13.88 4.10
N ASP A 109 3.90 14.76 5.09
CA ASP A 109 4.60 16.04 5.08
C ASP A 109 6.08 15.91 5.48
N GLN A 110 6.52 14.74 5.96
CA GLN A 110 7.91 14.43 6.28
C GLN A 110 8.65 13.86 5.06
N PRO A 111 9.47 14.65 4.36
CA PRO A 111 10.21 14.16 3.22
C PRO A 111 11.31 13.17 3.63
N SER A 112 11.54 12.16 2.79
CA SER A 112 12.69 11.27 2.85
C SER A 112 13.61 11.47 1.63
N ALA A 113 14.92 11.41 1.87
CA ALA A 113 15.93 11.29 0.82
C ALA A 113 16.19 9.82 0.43
N ASN A 114 15.76 8.88 1.28
CA ASN A 114 15.93 7.44 1.08
C ASN A 114 14.66 6.90 0.44
N MET A 115 14.73 6.62 -0.85
CA MET A 115 13.64 6.03 -1.63
C MET A 115 14.17 4.78 -2.32
N LEU A 116 13.34 3.75 -2.40
CA LEU A 116 13.70 2.54 -3.12
C LEU A 116 13.27 2.63 -4.58
N ARG A 117 14.06 1.99 -5.43
CA ARG A 117 13.78 1.83 -6.86
C ARG A 117 13.29 0.41 -7.09
N PHE A 118 12.46 0.22 -8.11
CA PHE A 118 12.01 -1.11 -8.50
C PHE A 118 13.04 -1.77 -9.42
N ALA A 119 13.17 -3.08 -9.27
CA ALA A 119 13.86 -3.92 -10.24
C ALA A 119 12.96 -4.10 -11.46
N SER A 120 13.55 -4.52 -12.58
CA SER A 120 12.76 -4.94 -13.74
C SER A 120 12.10 -6.28 -13.44
N GLU A 121 10.79 -6.39 -13.61
CA GLU A 121 10.05 -7.67 -13.45
C GLU A 121 10.63 -8.79 -14.34
N ARG A 122 11.13 -8.44 -15.53
CA ARG A 122 11.79 -9.39 -16.45
C ARG A 122 13.12 -9.96 -15.92
N ALA A 123 13.70 -9.34 -14.89
CA ALA A 123 14.94 -9.78 -14.28
C ALA A 123 14.71 -10.73 -13.10
N LEU A 124 13.45 -10.97 -12.70
CA LEU A 124 13.12 -11.90 -11.62
C LEU A 124 13.39 -13.33 -12.06
N GLN A 125 14.09 -14.09 -11.22
CA GLN A 125 14.46 -15.47 -11.51
C GLN A 125 14.23 -16.36 -10.29
N LEU A 126 13.89 -17.63 -10.53
CA LEU A 126 13.85 -18.62 -9.46
C LEU A 126 15.22 -18.74 -8.82
N THR A 127 15.25 -19.01 -7.51
CA THR A 127 16.45 -19.12 -6.66
C THR A 127 17.24 -17.82 -6.48
N GLN A 128 16.79 -16.71 -7.06
CA GLN A 128 17.36 -15.39 -6.83
C GLN A 128 17.28 -15.05 -5.34
N ALA A 129 18.42 -14.70 -4.73
CA ALA A 129 18.48 -14.24 -3.35
C ALA A 129 17.74 -12.91 -3.16
N VAL A 130 16.94 -12.83 -2.11
CA VAL A 130 16.16 -11.65 -1.76
C VAL A 130 16.17 -11.39 -0.25
N TRP A 131 15.87 -10.15 0.12
CA TRP A 131 15.74 -9.72 1.51
C TRP A 131 14.40 -9.03 1.72
N VAL A 132 13.71 -9.40 2.79
CA VAL A 132 12.45 -8.79 3.19
C VAL A 132 12.73 -7.83 4.34
N ALA A 133 12.40 -6.56 4.16
CA ALA A 133 12.52 -5.54 5.20
C ALA A 133 11.14 -5.17 5.77
N GLY A 134 11.03 -5.07 7.09
CA GLY A 134 9.77 -4.71 7.73
C GLY A 134 9.85 -4.62 9.25
N PHE A 135 8.69 -4.48 9.87
CA PHE A 135 8.51 -4.34 11.32
C PHE A 135 7.63 -5.50 11.84
N PRO A 136 8.21 -6.70 12.01
CA PRO A 136 7.45 -7.85 12.47
C PRO A 136 6.87 -7.58 13.86
N PHE A 137 5.63 -8.03 14.08
CA PHE A 137 4.85 -7.84 15.31
C PHE A 137 4.58 -6.37 15.68
N GLY A 138 4.78 -5.44 14.74
CA GLY A 138 4.57 -4.01 14.96
C GLY A 138 5.56 -3.45 15.97
N ALA A 139 5.04 -2.80 17.03
CA ALA A 139 5.87 -2.08 18.01
C ALA A 139 6.55 -2.96 19.07
N ARG A 140 6.45 -4.30 19.00
CA ARG A 140 6.95 -5.20 20.07
C ARG A 140 7.53 -6.52 19.53
N PRO A 141 8.76 -6.92 19.91
CA PRO A 141 9.77 -6.18 20.65
C PRO A 141 10.65 -5.37 19.69
N GLY A 142 10.49 -4.05 19.71
CA GLY A 142 11.31 -3.13 18.93
C GLY A 142 10.54 -2.43 17.82
N LEU A 143 11.02 -1.25 17.47
CA LEU A 143 10.56 -0.48 16.32
C LEU A 143 11.70 -0.37 15.31
N GLU A 144 12.62 -1.32 15.34
CA GLU A 144 13.75 -1.42 14.44
C GLU A 144 13.31 -2.19 13.20
N VAL A 145 13.84 -1.81 12.05
CA VAL A 145 13.60 -2.56 10.82
C VAL A 145 14.32 -3.91 10.91
N THR A 146 13.56 -4.98 10.70
CA THR A 146 14.08 -6.33 10.57
C THR A 146 14.33 -6.61 9.10
N LEU A 147 15.47 -7.23 8.79
CA LEU A 147 15.74 -7.81 7.47
C LEU A 147 15.83 -9.33 7.60
N THR A 148 14.99 -10.06 6.87
CA THR A 148 15.09 -11.51 6.72
C THR A 148 15.55 -11.85 5.31
N THR A 149 16.32 -12.93 5.17
CA THR A 149 16.84 -13.39 3.87
C THR A 149 16.05 -14.60 3.38
N GLY A 150 15.98 -14.76 2.07
CA GLY A 150 15.45 -15.94 1.40
C GLY A 150 15.75 -15.88 -0.10
N SER A 151 14.91 -16.54 -0.88
CA SER A 151 15.00 -16.65 -2.33
C SER A 151 13.61 -16.66 -2.97
N ILE A 152 13.56 -16.37 -4.27
CA ILE A 152 12.34 -16.55 -5.06
C ILE A 152 12.13 -18.05 -5.32
N SER A 153 11.12 -18.63 -4.68
CA SER A 153 10.81 -20.06 -4.81
C SER A 153 9.82 -20.36 -5.94
N ALA A 154 8.96 -19.41 -6.31
CA ALA A 154 8.09 -19.51 -7.48
C ALA A 154 7.68 -18.14 -8.03
N LEU A 155 7.47 -18.06 -9.34
CA LEU A 155 6.82 -16.94 -10.03
C LEU A 155 5.47 -17.42 -10.53
N ARG A 156 4.38 -16.90 -9.96
CA ARG A 156 3.01 -17.37 -10.23
C ARG A 156 2.31 -16.39 -11.15
N HIS A 157 1.95 -16.86 -12.34
CA HIS A 157 1.26 -16.08 -13.35
C HIS A 157 -0.25 -16.30 -13.26
N ASP A 158 -1.02 -15.26 -13.56
CA ASP A 158 -2.45 -15.36 -13.78
C ASP A 158 -2.71 -16.10 -15.12
N GLU A 159 -3.59 -17.10 -15.11
CA GLU A 159 -3.82 -17.95 -16.28
C GLU A 159 -4.50 -17.22 -17.44
N ALA A 160 -5.37 -16.25 -17.14
CA ALA A 160 -6.14 -15.54 -18.16
C ALA A 160 -5.32 -14.45 -18.86
N SER A 161 -4.55 -13.69 -18.09
CA SER A 161 -3.78 -12.54 -18.58
C SER A 161 -2.32 -12.86 -18.88
N GLY A 162 -1.77 -13.95 -18.33
CA GLY A 162 -0.35 -14.28 -18.38
C GLY A 162 0.53 -13.36 -17.52
N ALA A 163 -0.06 -12.36 -16.86
CA ALA A 163 0.67 -11.40 -16.03
C ALA A 163 1.22 -12.09 -14.77
N LEU A 164 2.40 -11.67 -14.31
CA LEU A 164 2.92 -12.14 -13.04
C LEU A 164 2.01 -11.62 -11.92
N ARG A 165 1.40 -12.54 -11.16
CA ARG A 165 0.42 -12.22 -10.13
C ARG A 165 1.04 -12.23 -8.74
N GLN A 166 1.94 -13.17 -8.47
CA GLN A 166 2.58 -13.32 -7.16
C GLN A 166 4.04 -13.78 -7.30
N VAL A 167 4.90 -13.21 -6.47
CA VAL A 167 6.25 -13.71 -6.20
C VAL A 167 6.19 -14.53 -4.91
N GLN A 168 6.56 -15.81 -4.97
CA GLN A 168 6.65 -16.66 -3.80
C GLN A 168 8.07 -16.71 -3.28
N LEU A 169 8.22 -16.65 -1.96
CA LEU A 169 9.50 -16.59 -1.26
C LEU A 169 9.58 -17.69 -0.21
N ASP A 170 10.80 -18.16 0.06
CA ASP A 170 11.14 -18.99 1.22
C ASP A 170 11.80 -18.18 2.35
N ALA A 171 11.48 -16.89 2.44
CA ALA A 171 11.95 -15.99 3.49
C ALA A 171 11.01 -16.03 4.71
N ALA A 172 11.59 -15.85 5.91
CA ALA A 172 10.80 -15.67 7.12
C ALA A 172 9.98 -14.37 7.07
N VAL A 173 8.65 -14.51 7.00
CA VAL A 173 7.71 -13.39 6.99
C VAL A 173 6.68 -13.59 8.10
N ASN A 174 6.55 -12.60 8.97
CA ASN A 174 5.63 -12.61 10.11
C ASN A 174 4.60 -11.48 9.95
N PRO A 175 3.48 -11.52 10.70
CA PRO A 175 2.59 -10.36 10.84
C PRO A 175 3.40 -9.09 11.13
N GLY A 176 3.08 -7.98 10.46
CA GLY A 176 3.83 -6.72 10.56
C GLY A 176 4.80 -6.47 9.40
N ASN A 177 5.28 -7.50 8.71
CA ASN A 177 6.07 -7.32 7.48
C ASN A 177 5.22 -6.92 6.27
N SER A 178 3.88 -7.12 6.31
CA SER A 178 2.96 -6.71 5.24
C SER A 178 3.21 -5.26 4.83
N GLY A 179 3.34 -5.02 3.53
CA GLY A 179 3.60 -3.71 2.93
C GLY A 179 5.08 -3.33 2.88
N GLY A 180 5.96 -4.10 3.51
CA GLY A 180 7.41 -3.92 3.45
C GLY A 180 8.01 -4.31 2.09
N PRO A 181 9.18 -3.78 1.72
CA PRO A 181 9.82 -4.12 0.46
C PRO A 181 10.53 -5.48 0.54
N VAL A 182 10.40 -6.25 -0.54
CA VAL A 182 11.31 -7.35 -0.87
C VAL A 182 12.33 -6.80 -1.85
N VAL A 183 13.62 -6.93 -1.55
CA VAL A 183 14.70 -6.36 -2.37
C VAL A 183 15.69 -7.41 -2.86
N ASP A 184 16.30 -7.14 -4.01
CA ASP A 184 17.46 -7.89 -4.51
C ASP A 184 18.77 -7.47 -3.83
N ALA A 185 19.88 -8.07 -4.25
CA ALA A 185 21.22 -7.82 -3.68
C ALA A 185 21.72 -6.38 -3.87
N THR A 186 21.11 -5.64 -4.80
CA THR A 186 21.42 -4.23 -5.06
C THR A 186 20.53 -3.28 -4.27
N GLY A 187 19.50 -3.81 -3.59
CA GLY A 187 18.49 -3.05 -2.85
C GLY A 187 17.36 -2.52 -3.71
N ASN A 188 17.17 -3.04 -4.93
CA ASN A 188 16.02 -2.71 -5.76
C ASN A 188 14.85 -3.62 -5.39
N VAL A 189 13.64 -3.05 -5.36
CA VAL A 189 12.41 -3.73 -4.97
C VAL A 189 12.00 -4.72 -6.04
N VAL A 190 11.90 -6.00 -5.66
CA VAL A 190 11.39 -7.09 -6.49
C VAL A 190 9.92 -7.41 -6.20
N GLY A 191 9.42 -6.98 -5.04
CA GLY A 191 8.00 -7.06 -4.69
C GLY A 191 7.66 -6.39 -3.36
N VAL A 192 6.37 -6.38 -3.03
CA VAL A 192 5.82 -5.85 -1.76
C VAL A 192 5.29 -7.02 -0.94
N THR A 193 5.82 -7.23 0.25
CA THR A 193 5.48 -8.38 1.10
C THR A 193 4.00 -8.37 1.49
N VAL A 194 3.34 -9.53 1.37
CA VAL A 194 2.00 -9.78 1.92
C VAL A 194 2.17 -10.83 3.02
N ALA A 195 2.03 -10.46 4.29
CA ALA A 195 2.23 -11.42 5.37
C ALA A 195 1.10 -12.46 5.36
N VAL A 196 1.46 -13.73 5.22
CA VAL A 196 0.52 -14.85 5.28
C VAL A 196 0.23 -15.16 6.75
N VAL A 197 -1.01 -14.93 7.20
CA VAL A 197 -1.51 -15.42 8.49
C VAL A 197 -2.48 -16.58 8.25
N LYS A 198 -1.98 -17.70 7.71
CA LYS A 198 -2.75 -18.96 7.72
C LYS A 198 -1.79 -20.15 7.93
N PRO A 199 -1.87 -20.81 9.10
CA PRO A 199 -1.12 -22.06 9.39
C PRO A 199 -1.39 -23.19 8.38
N SER A 200 -2.46 -23.10 7.59
CA SER A 200 -2.92 -24.13 6.67
C SER A 200 -2.19 -24.18 5.32
N VAL A 201 -1.34 -23.20 4.99
CA VAL A 201 -0.69 -23.10 3.66
C VAL A 201 0.78 -23.62 3.67
N GLY A 202 1.23 -24.14 4.81
CA GLY A 202 2.58 -24.69 4.98
C GLY A 202 3.55 -23.70 5.63
N SER A 203 4.36 -24.21 6.55
CA SER A 203 5.41 -23.43 7.23
C SER A 203 6.50 -23.02 6.22
N GLY A 204 6.87 -21.74 6.19
CA GLY A 204 8.01 -21.25 5.41
C GLY A 204 7.70 -20.72 4.00
N MET A 205 6.43 -20.51 3.64
CA MET A 205 6.04 -19.88 2.38
C MET A 205 5.54 -18.45 2.61
N ALA A 206 6.15 -17.48 1.93
CA ALA A 206 5.72 -16.09 1.91
C ALA A 206 5.34 -15.64 0.50
N LEU A 207 4.47 -14.64 0.41
CA LEU A 207 4.02 -14.06 -0.86
C LEU A 207 4.37 -12.58 -0.92
N ALA A 208 4.64 -12.10 -2.13
CA ALA A 208 4.81 -10.69 -2.41
C ALA A 208 4.08 -10.31 -3.71
N ILE A 209 3.55 -9.10 -3.72
CA ILE A 209 3.00 -8.46 -4.92
C ILE A 209 4.20 -8.09 -5.82
N PRO A 210 4.20 -8.48 -7.11
CA PRO A 210 5.33 -8.23 -8.00
C PRO A 210 5.67 -6.74 -8.18
N CYS A 211 6.96 -6.43 -8.38
CA CYS A 211 7.42 -5.06 -8.64
C CYS A 211 6.73 -4.41 -9.84
N GLY A 212 6.47 -5.12 -10.94
CA GLY A 212 5.80 -4.55 -12.10
C GLY A 212 4.35 -4.15 -11.82
N ALA A 213 3.62 -4.95 -11.03
CA ALA A 213 2.29 -4.60 -10.56
C ALA A 213 2.32 -3.35 -9.66
N ALA A 214 3.29 -3.26 -8.75
CA ALA A 214 3.49 -2.07 -7.89
C ALA A 214 3.86 -0.81 -8.69
N GLU A 215 4.72 -0.92 -9.72
CA GLU A 215 5.06 0.19 -10.61
C GLU A 215 3.86 0.66 -11.44
N ALA A 216 3.08 -0.28 -11.98
CA ALA A 216 1.84 0.02 -12.69
C ALA A 216 0.86 0.76 -11.75
N PHE A 217 0.76 0.29 -10.51
CA PHE A 217 -0.06 0.92 -9.47
C PHE A 217 0.36 2.39 -9.23
N LEU A 218 1.66 2.61 -9.00
CA LEU A 218 2.20 3.95 -8.73
C LEU A 218 2.04 4.89 -9.94
N LYS A 219 2.20 4.37 -11.16
CA LYS A 219 2.03 5.15 -12.38
C LYS A 219 0.58 5.64 -12.51
N ALA A 220 -0.40 4.76 -12.31
CA ALA A 220 -1.81 5.13 -12.34
C ALA A 220 -2.15 6.16 -11.26
N ALA A 221 -1.76 5.89 -10.00
CA ALA A 221 -2.01 6.78 -8.87
C ALA A 221 -1.42 8.20 -9.06
N ARG A 222 -0.21 8.31 -9.62
CA ARG A 222 0.42 9.61 -9.88
C ARG A 222 -0.24 10.38 -11.02
N GLN A 223 -0.75 9.68 -12.04
CA GLN A 223 -1.46 10.31 -13.16
C GLN A 223 -2.81 10.89 -12.75
N ALA A 224 -3.54 10.22 -11.85
CA ALA A 224 -4.79 10.71 -11.26
C ALA A 224 -4.68 12.14 -10.71
N LYS A 225 -3.62 12.40 -9.95
CA LYS A 225 -3.40 13.64 -9.19
C LYS A 225 -3.39 14.92 -10.05
N HIS A 226 -3.17 14.82 -11.36
CA HIS A 226 -2.95 15.98 -12.25
C HIS A 226 -4.20 16.47 -13.01
N ARG A 227 -5.36 15.82 -12.87
CA ARG A 227 -6.62 16.23 -13.50
C ARG A 227 -7.58 16.75 -12.41
N SER A 228 -8.22 17.90 -12.58
CA SER A 228 -9.02 18.55 -11.50
C SER A 228 -10.51 18.72 -11.84
N MET A 229 -11.39 18.21 -10.99
CA MET A 229 -12.86 18.25 -11.06
C MET A 229 -13.51 18.61 -9.70
N ARG A 230 -14.58 19.39 -9.76
CA ARG A 230 -15.56 19.70 -8.68
C ARG A 230 -16.42 18.47 -8.37
N LEU A 231 -16.53 17.93 -7.16
CA LEU A 231 -17.55 16.92 -6.86
C LEU A 231 -18.42 17.33 -5.67
N GLN A 232 -19.65 17.76 -5.94
CA GLN A 232 -20.58 18.07 -4.86
C GLN A 232 -21.31 16.79 -4.46
N VAL A 233 -21.34 16.50 -3.16
CA VAL A 233 -22.08 15.38 -2.59
C VAL A 233 -23.37 15.92 -2.02
N THR A 234 -24.51 15.63 -2.67
CA THR A 234 -25.82 16.00 -2.12
C THR A 234 -26.50 14.78 -1.56
N GLY A 235 -26.87 14.83 -0.29
CA GLY A 235 -27.63 13.79 0.38
C GLY A 235 -28.94 14.34 0.96
N ARG A 236 -30.01 13.55 0.88
CA ARG A 236 -31.22 13.83 1.66
C ARG A 236 -31.02 13.21 3.04
N LEU A 237 -30.74 14.06 4.04
CA LEU A 237 -30.51 13.57 5.40
C LEU A 237 -31.70 12.72 5.88
N PRO A 238 -31.45 11.56 6.49
CA PRO A 238 -32.48 10.57 6.76
C PRO A 238 -33.38 11.00 7.92
N ALA A 239 -32.85 11.85 8.81
CA ALA A 239 -33.56 12.41 9.93
C ALA A 239 -33.01 13.81 10.27
N ARG A 240 -33.85 14.70 10.82
CA ARG A 240 -33.45 16.09 11.17
C ARG A 240 -32.30 16.17 12.17
N ASN A 241 -32.02 15.09 12.89
CA ASN A 241 -30.97 14.97 13.90
C ASN A 241 -29.61 14.48 13.36
N VAL A 242 -29.50 14.08 12.11
CA VAL A 242 -28.23 13.63 11.51
C VAL A 242 -27.62 14.77 10.71
N ARG A 243 -26.30 14.97 10.83
CA ARG A 243 -25.53 15.92 10.02
C ARG A 243 -24.28 15.26 9.47
N ILE A 244 -23.87 15.67 8.28
CA ILE A 244 -22.51 15.42 7.78
C ILE A 244 -21.58 16.39 8.52
N THR A 245 -20.49 15.89 9.09
CA THR A 245 -19.50 16.68 9.83
C THR A 245 -18.12 16.67 9.17
N GLY A 246 -17.92 15.81 8.18
CA GLY A 246 -16.70 15.76 7.40
C GLY A 246 -16.81 14.77 6.24
N GLY A 247 -15.80 14.80 5.38
CA GLY A 247 -15.65 13.79 4.34
C GLY A 247 -14.24 13.76 3.76
N GLN A 248 -13.79 12.58 3.39
CA GLN A 248 -12.49 12.34 2.76
C GLN A 248 -12.67 11.52 1.50
N LYS A 249 -11.91 11.84 0.45
CA LYS A 249 -11.85 11.04 -0.78
C LYS A 249 -10.63 10.11 -0.69
N VAL A 250 -10.83 8.82 -0.93
CA VAL A 250 -9.77 7.83 -1.13
C VAL A 250 -9.84 7.40 -2.59
N GLU A 251 -8.84 7.81 -3.37
CA GLU A 251 -8.74 7.37 -4.76
C GLU A 251 -8.30 5.91 -4.76
N GLU A 252 -8.79 5.11 -5.70
CA GLU A 252 -8.32 3.76 -5.90
C GLU A 252 -7.94 3.57 -7.36
N ILE A 253 -7.09 2.60 -7.72
CA ILE A 253 -6.77 2.42 -9.15
C ILE A 253 -8.03 2.08 -9.94
N TRP A 254 -8.94 1.29 -9.35
CA TRP A 254 -10.12 0.78 -10.05
C TRP A 254 -11.40 1.48 -9.58
N GLY A 255 -11.28 2.66 -8.97
CA GLY A 255 -12.44 3.43 -8.53
C GLY A 255 -12.09 4.52 -7.53
N THR A 256 -13.06 4.92 -6.73
CA THR A 256 -12.83 5.85 -5.63
C THR A 256 -13.89 5.63 -4.58
N SER A 257 -13.44 5.71 -3.33
CA SER A 257 -14.27 5.63 -2.15
C SER A 257 -14.41 7.03 -1.56
N LEU A 258 -15.65 7.46 -1.30
CA LEU A 258 -15.95 8.66 -0.52
C LEU A 258 -16.25 8.24 0.91
N HIS A 259 -15.44 8.70 1.85
CA HIS A 259 -15.71 8.62 3.28
C HIS A 259 -16.53 9.82 3.68
N ILE A 260 -17.68 9.58 4.30
CA ILE A 260 -18.56 10.63 4.80
C ILE A 260 -18.71 10.40 6.29
N THR A 261 -18.31 11.39 7.09
CA THR A 261 -18.46 11.35 8.54
C THR A 261 -19.80 11.95 8.92
N LEU A 262 -20.62 11.16 9.59
CA LEU A 262 -21.96 11.49 10.05
C LEU A 262 -21.97 11.63 11.57
N ARG A 263 -22.78 12.57 12.06
CA ARG A 263 -23.03 12.76 13.49
C ARG A 263 -24.52 12.90 13.76
N SER A 264 -25.03 12.17 14.75
CA SER A 264 -26.41 12.30 15.22
C SER A 264 -26.49 13.10 16.51
N THR A 265 -27.55 13.90 16.69
CA THR A 265 -27.84 14.58 17.96
C THR A 265 -28.65 13.74 18.95
N ARG A 266 -29.09 12.53 18.58
CA ARG A 266 -29.88 11.59 19.39
C ARG A 266 -29.54 10.14 19.02
N ASP A 267 -29.86 9.19 19.90
CA ASP A 267 -29.74 7.78 19.58
C ASP A 267 -30.70 7.42 18.44
N THR A 268 -30.22 6.62 17.50
CA THR A 268 -30.95 6.22 16.31
C THR A 268 -30.60 4.77 16.01
N ASP A 269 -31.55 3.86 16.26
CA ASP A 269 -31.31 2.41 16.17
C ASP A 269 -31.21 1.92 14.72
N GLU A 270 -31.99 2.51 13.80
CA GLU A 270 -31.91 2.23 12.35
C GLU A 270 -32.12 3.51 11.55
N LEU A 271 -31.03 4.02 10.94
CA LEU A 271 -31.14 5.10 9.96
C LEU A 271 -31.44 4.53 8.57
N PRO A 272 -32.41 5.10 7.84
CA PRO A 272 -32.68 4.68 6.47
C PRO A 272 -31.47 4.97 5.58
N THR A 273 -31.37 4.20 4.50
CA THR A 273 -30.30 4.32 3.51
C THR A 273 -30.26 5.73 2.94
N LEU A 274 -29.08 6.33 2.96
CA LEU A 274 -28.85 7.66 2.44
C LEU A 274 -28.67 7.57 0.92
N ALA A 275 -29.57 8.21 0.18
CA ALA A 275 -29.34 8.45 -1.25
C ALA A 275 -28.27 9.54 -1.39
N VAL A 276 -27.16 9.20 -2.03
CA VAL A 276 -26.05 10.10 -2.29
C VAL A 276 -25.96 10.34 -3.79
N GLU A 277 -26.17 11.59 -4.19
CA GLU A 277 -25.90 12.02 -5.56
C GLU A 277 -24.58 12.74 -5.63
N VAL A 278 -23.85 12.41 -6.69
CA VAL A 278 -22.50 12.87 -6.92
C VAL A 278 -22.51 13.71 -8.20
N LEU A 279 -22.23 15.01 -8.08
CA LEU A 279 -22.38 15.97 -9.17
C LEU A 279 -21.03 16.50 -9.67
N ASN A 280 -20.92 16.70 -10.98
CA ASN A 280 -19.76 17.35 -11.59
C ASN A 280 -19.84 18.90 -11.52
N ARG A 281 -18.84 19.60 -12.09
CA ARG A 281 -18.81 21.09 -12.12
C ARG A 281 -20.01 21.74 -12.83
N ARG A 282 -20.68 21.02 -13.73
CA ARG A 282 -21.87 21.48 -14.45
C ARG A 282 -23.16 21.19 -13.70
N ARG A 283 -23.07 20.63 -12.47
CA ARG A 283 -24.20 20.13 -11.67
C ARG A 283 -24.95 18.99 -12.35
N GLU A 284 -24.25 18.20 -13.18
CA GLU A 284 -24.80 16.97 -13.74
C GLU A 284 -24.49 15.83 -12.77
N VAL A 285 -25.47 14.96 -12.51
CA VAL A 285 -25.29 13.78 -11.67
C VAL A 285 -24.44 12.76 -12.44
N VAL A 286 -23.26 12.46 -11.94
CA VAL A 286 -22.32 11.51 -12.55
C VAL A 286 -22.29 10.17 -11.82
N ALA A 287 -22.68 10.12 -10.54
CA ALA A 287 -22.96 8.87 -9.85
C ALA A 287 -24.14 9.02 -8.88
N ARG A 288 -24.81 7.90 -8.65
CA ARG A 288 -25.82 7.74 -7.61
C ARG A 288 -25.50 6.48 -6.84
N GLU A 289 -25.35 6.63 -5.55
CA GLU A 289 -25.08 5.50 -4.68
C GLU A 289 -25.93 5.60 -3.41
N THR A 290 -26.11 4.46 -2.77
CA THR A 290 -26.84 4.36 -1.52
C THR A 290 -25.89 4.02 -0.39
N LEU A 291 -25.89 4.84 0.65
CA LEU A 291 -25.04 4.70 1.81
C LEU A 291 -25.85 4.10 2.98
N GLU A 292 -25.52 2.88 3.37
CA GLU A 292 -26.09 2.24 4.56
C GLU A 292 -25.40 2.76 5.81
N VAL A 293 -26.15 3.48 6.65
CA VAL A 293 -25.60 4.11 7.86
C VAL A 293 -25.73 3.21 9.08
N GLY A 294 -26.85 2.47 9.20
CA GLY A 294 -27.17 1.64 10.37
C GLY A 294 -27.44 2.46 11.62
N ALA A 295 -27.19 1.87 12.80
CA ALA A 295 -27.34 2.56 14.09
C ALA A 295 -26.31 3.67 14.29
N LEU A 296 -26.72 4.76 14.96
CA LEU A 296 -25.88 5.89 15.33
C LEU A 296 -26.28 6.44 16.69
N ASP A 297 -25.37 6.33 17.65
CA ASP A 297 -25.55 6.84 19.01
C ASP A 297 -25.51 8.37 19.04
N ALA A 298 -26.15 8.96 20.06
CA ALA A 298 -26.16 10.38 20.29
C ALA A 298 -24.73 10.92 20.44
N ARG A 299 -24.42 11.94 19.65
CA ARG A 299 -23.14 12.68 19.64
C ARG A 299 -21.93 11.89 19.13
N ALA A 300 -22.07 10.60 18.82
CA ALA A 300 -21.04 9.81 18.18
C ALA A 300 -20.84 10.23 16.71
N GLU A 301 -19.61 10.14 16.24
CA GLU A 301 -19.27 10.29 14.82
C GLU A 301 -19.03 8.93 14.22
N ARG A 302 -19.55 8.71 13.01
CA ARG A 302 -19.33 7.48 12.25
C ARG A 302 -18.97 7.84 10.83
N THR A 303 -17.83 7.33 10.38
CA THR A 303 -17.45 7.42 8.98
C THR A 303 -18.02 6.24 8.23
N VAL A 304 -18.65 6.52 7.08
CA VAL A 304 -19.19 5.48 6.20
C VAL A 304 -18.59 5.67 4.82
N SER A 305 -18.29 4.55 4.16
CA SER A 305 -17.63 4.52 2.86
C SER A 305 -18.60 4.29 1.74
N LEU A 306 -18.48 5.08 0.69
CA LEU A 306 -19.27 5.00 -0.53
C LEU A 306 -18.36 4.77 -1.72
N ARG A 307 -18.35 3.55 -2.27
CA ARG A 307 -17.63 3.27 -3.50
C ARG A 307 -18.44 3.77 -4.68
N LEU A 308 -17.86 4.66 -5.48
CA LEU A 308 -18.54 5.24 -6.64
C LEU A 308 -18.47 4.28 -7.82
N ARG A 309 -19.58 3.59 -8.14
CA ARG A 309 -19.66 2.68 -9.29
C ARG A 309 -20.03 3.45 -10.56
N GLY A 310 -19.58 2.93 -11.70
CA GLY A 310 -19.92 3.47 -13.02
C GLY A 310 -19.16 4.74 -13.43
N LEU A 311 -18.22 5.21 -12.61
CA LEU A 311 -17.30 6.29 -12.94
C LEU A 311 -15.92 5.72 -13.29
N SER A 312 -15.30 6.24 -14.35
CA SER A 312 -13.93 5.88 -14.68
C SER A 312 -12.95 6.48 -13.67
N PHE A 313 -11.74 5.93 -13.59
CA PHE A 313 -10.66 6.51 -12.77
C PHE A 313 -10.45 8.00 -13.06
N ASP A 314 -10.49 8.39 -14.33
CA ASP A 314 -10.38 9.79 -14.76
C ASP A 314 -11.54 10.66 -14.24
N ASP A 315 -12.73 10.07 -14.11
CA ASP A 315 -13.91 10.76 -13.59
C ASP A 315 -13.81 11.01 -12.07
N VAL A 316 -12.98 10.27 -11.33
CA VAL A 316 -12.95 10.37 -9.87
C VAL A 316 -11.64 10.87 -9.26
N ALA A 317 -10.51 10.63 -9.92
CA ALA A 317 -9.20 11.20 -9.61
C ALA A 317 -9.23 12.72 -9.43
N ALA A 318 -10.19 13.37 -10.08
CA ALA A 318 -10.25 14.80 -10.15
C ALA A 318 -11.14 15.44 -9.08
N CYS A 319 -12.01 14.67 -8.40
CA CYS A 319 -13.06 15.16 -7.50
C CYS A 319 -12.57 15.90 -6.24
N ARG A 320 -13.29 16.94 -5.82
CA ARG A 320 -13.17 17.56 -4.48
C ARG A 320 -14.54 17.58 -3.83
N ILE A 321 -14.65 17.00 -2.63
CA ILE A 321 -15.88 17.00 -1.83
C ILE A 321 -16.23 18.45 -1.48
N ALA A 322 -17.40 18.89 -1.90
CA ALA A 322 -18.04 20.11 -1.44
C ALA A 322 -19.41 19.71 -0.86
N GLU A 323 -19.72 20.25 0.32
CA GLU A 323 -21.07 20.24 0.90
C GLU A 323 -21.94 21.27 0.17
#